data_AF-A0A662Z6I1-F1
#
_entry.id   AF-A0A662Z6I1-F1
#
_cell.length_a   1.000
_cell.length_b   1.000
_cell.length_c   1.000
_cell.angle_alpha   90.00
_cell.angle_beta   90.00
_cell.angle_gamma   90.00
#
_symmetry.space_group_name_H-M   'P 1'
#
loop_
_entity.id
_entity.type
_entity.pdbx_description
1 polymer ?
#
loop_
_entity_poly.entity_id
_entity_poly.type
_entity_poly.pdbx_seq_one_letter_code
_entity_poly.pdbx_strand_id
1 'polypeptide(L)' 'MNSNIDVLLWIVPRFGLWGLLSAIPMNMVINLDSEDDYKNRGKIAMLLFLIFFVIAPFCFWI' A
#
# COMPACT_ATOMS: atom_id res chain seq x y z
N MET A 1 29.33 -8.21 12.83
CA MET A 1 27.92 -7.78 12.85
C MET A 1 27.29 -8.30 11.57
N ASN A 2 26.18 -9.02 11.69
CA ASN A 2 25.63 -9.82 10.59
C ASN A 2 24.75 -8.90 9.74
N SER A 3 25.32 -8.31 8.69
CA SER A 3 24.70 -7.26 7.86
C SER A 3 23.29 -7.61 7.35
N ASN A 4 22.99 -8.90 7.21
CA ASN A 4 21.67 -9.38 6.80
C ASN A 4 20.58 -9.14 7.85
N ILE A 5 20.92 -9.22 9.15
CA ILE A 5 19.96 -9.04 10.26
C ILE A 5 19.57 -7.56 10.38
N ASP A 6 20.55 -6.66 10.23
CA ASP A 6 20.31 -5.21 10.27
C ASP A 6 19.41 -4.74 9.12
N VAL A 7 19.61 -5.31 7.93
CA VAL A 7 18.76 -5.04 6.76
C VAL A 7 17.33 -5.56 6.97
N LEU A 8 17.17 -6.77 7.54
CA LEU A 8 15.85 -7.34 7.80
C LEU A 8 15.06 -6.52 8.83
N LEU A 9 15.73 -6.09 9.90
CA LEU A 9 15.17 -5.24 10.95
C LEU A 9 14.70 -3.88 10.43
N TRP A 10 15.31 -3.39 9.36
CA TRP A 10 14.94 -2.11 8.75
C TRP A 10 13.79 -2.24 7.75
N ILE A 11 13.78 -3.32 6.97
CA ILE A 11 12.82 -3.55 5.88
C ILE A 11 11.47 -4.07 6.40
N VAL A 12 11.47 -5.07 7.27
CA VAL A 12 10.26 -5.76 7.74
C VAL A 12 9.23 -4.81 8.38
N PRO A 13 9.58 -3.91 9.31
CA PRO A 13 8.59 -3.01 9.91
C PRO A 13 7.99 -2.01 8.90
N ARG A 14 8.75 -1.60 7.88
CA ARG A 14 8.27 -0.68 6.83
C ARG A 14 7.26 -1.35 5.91
N PHE A 15 7.54 -2.59 5.48
CA PHE A 15 6.58 -3.39 4.72
C PHE A 15 5.35 -3.75 5.55
N GLY A 16 5.53 -4.03 6.85
CA GLY A 16 4.40 -4.26 7.78
C GLY A 16 3.51 -3.02 7.91
N LEU A 17 4.11 -1.84 8.10
CA LEU A 17 3.38 -0.57 8.18
C LEU A 17 2.68 -0.25 6.85
N TRP A 18 3.35 -0.45 5.72
CA TRP A 18 2.77 -0.25 4.39
C TRP A 18 1.56 -1.16 4.15
N GLY A 19 1.66 -2.44 4.51
CA GLY A 19 0.56 -3.40 4.44
C GLY A 19 -0.63 -2.99 5.31
N LEU A 20 -0.39 -2.54 6.56
CA LEU A 20 -1.44 -2.10 7.46
C LEU A 20 -2.17 -0.84 6.96
N LEU A 21 -1.42 0.16 6.51
CA LEU A 21 -2.00 1.42 6.00
C LEU A 21 -2.71 1.23 4.65
N SER A 22 -2.22 0.32 3.81
CA SER A 22 -2.84 0.02 2.52
C SER A 22 -4.04 -0.92 2.60
N ALA A 23 -4.25 -1.64 3.71
CA ALA A 23 -5.32 -2.63 3.85
C ALA A 23 -6.73 -2.03 3.62
N ILE A 24 -7.02 -0.86 4.19
CA ILE A 24 -8.33 -0.18 4.06
C ILE A 24 -8.61 0.23 2.60
N PRO A 25 -7.75 1.04 1.95
CA PRO A 25 -8.00 1.44 0.57
C PRO A 25 -7.94 0.25 -0.40
N MET A 26 -7.14 -0.79 -0.12
CA MET A 26 -7.09 -1.99 -0.97
C MET A 26 -8.39 -2.79 -0.91
N ASN A 27 -9.01 -2.94 0.27
CA ASN A 27 -10.34 -3.55 0.39
C ASN A 27 -11.41 -2.75 -0.37
N MET A 28 -11.33 -1.41 -0.34
CA MET A 28 -12.23 -0.58 -1.14
C MET A 28 -12.02 -0.77 -2.64
N VAL A 29 -10.77 -0.93 -3.10
CA VAL A 29 -10.47 -1.25 -4.49
C VAL A 29 -11.12 -2.58 -4.89
N ILE A 30 -10.93 -3.64 -4.11
CA ILE A 30 -11.50 -4.98 -4.40
C ILE A 30 -13.03 -4.92 -4.46
N ASN A 31 -13.67 -4.22 -3.52
CA ASN A 31 -15.13 -4.08 -3.52
C ASN A 31 -15.62 -3.32 -4.75
N LEU A 32 -14.97 -2.22 -5.12
CA LEU A 32 -15.34 -1.40 -6.28
C LEU A 32 -15.07 -2.11 -7.61
N ASP A 33 -14.04 -2.95 -7.67
CA ASP A 33 -13.67 -3.75 -8.84
C ASP A 33 -14.70 -4.86 -9.11
N SER A 34 -15.28 -5.44 -8.04
CA SER A 34 -16.33 -6.46 -8.15
C SER A 34 -17.64 -5.97 -8.78
N GLU A 35 -17.86 -4.65 -8.84
CA GLU A 35 -19.08 -4.04 -9.40
C GLU A 35 -19.00 -3.75 -10.90
N ASP A 36 -17.86 -4.01 -11.56
CA ASP A 36 -17.57 -3.87 -13.01
C ASP A 36 -18.21 -2.64 -13.72
N ASP A 37 -18.35 -1.53 -12.98
CA ASP A 37 -18.91 -0.28 -13.48
C ASP A 37 -17.75 0.63 -13.93
N TYR A 38 -17.80 1.09 -15.18
CA TYR A 38 -16.82 2.03 -15.75
C TYR A 38 -16.68 3.30 -14.90
N LYS A 39 -17.73 3.67 -14.14
CA LYS A 39 -17.73 4.79 -13.20
C LYS A 39 -16.82 4.57 -11.98
N ASN A 40 -16.54 3.33 -11.61
CA ASN A 40 -15.71 3.00 -10.45
C ASN A 40 -14.21 2.97 -10.77
N ARG A 41 -13.82 2.89 -12.05
CA ARG A 41 -12.40 2.89 -12.49
C ARG A 41 -11.63 4.11 -12.00
N GLY A 42 -12.24 5.29 -12.00
CA GLY A 42 -11.62 6.52 -11.49
C GLY A 42 -11.35 6.46 -9.98
N LYS A 43 -12.27 5.87 -9.21
CA LYS A 43 -12.10 5.70 -7.76
C LYS A 43 -11.01 4.68 -7.45
N ILE A 44 -10.98 3.57 -8.19
CA ILE A 44 -9.92 2.55 -8.08
C ILE A 44 -8.56 3.17 -8.39
N ALA A 45 -8.44 3.94 -9.48
CA ALA A 45 -7.20 4.63 -9.83
C ALA A 45 -6.74 5.62 -8.74
N MET A 46 -7.68 6.36 -8.14
CA MET A 46 -7.38 7.30 -7.04
C MET A 46 -6.94 6.56 -5.75
N LEU A 47 -7.57 5.43 -5.42
CA LEU A 47 -7.19 4.61 -4.27
C LEU A 47 -5.82 3.95 -4.46
N LEU A 48 -5.54 3.41 -5.65
CA LEU A 48 -4.22 2.89 -6.01
C LEU A 48 -3.16 3.99 -5.99
N PHE A 49 -3.49 5.20 -6.47
CA PHE A 49 -2.61 6.36 -6.36
C PHE A 49 -2.27 6.67 -4.91
N LEU A 50 -3.26 6.68 -4.01
CA LEU A 50 -3.04 6.89 -2.58
C LEU A 50 -2.09 5.82 -1.99
N ILE A 51 -2.30 4.54 -2.32
CA ILE A 51 -1.48 3.43 -1.82
C ILE A 51 -0.01 3.54 -2.26
N PHE A 52 0.24 3.80 -3.54
CA PHE A 52 1.59 3.77 -4.10
C PHE A 52 2.32 5.11 -4.06
N PHE A 53 1.63 6.24 -4.18
CA PHE A 53 2.26 7.56 -4.28
C PHE A 53 2.14 8.39 -3.00
N VAL A 54 1.32 7.99 -2.04
CA VAL A 54 1.22 8.67 -0.73
C VAL A 54 1.69 7.76 0.39
N ILE A 55 1.11 6.57 0.53
CA ILE A 55 1.40 5.67 1.66
C ILE A 55 2.79 5.02 1.52
N ALA A 56 3.11 4.46 0.35
CA ALA A 56 4.42 3.83 0.14
C ALA A 56 5.61 4.78 0.39
N PRO A 57 5.68 6.00 -0.18
CA PRO A 57 6.76 6.93 0.14
C PRO A 57 6.79 7.29 1.63
N PHE A 58 5.66 7.44 2.32
CA PHE A 58 5.68 7.67 3.77
C PHE A 58 6.33 6.51 4.55
N CYS A 59 6.13 5.26 4.10
CA CYS A 59 6.70 4.08 4.75
C CYS A 59 8.18 3.81 4.40
N PHE A 60 8.65 4.25 3.23
CA PHE A 60 9.99 3.92 2.73
C PHE A 60 10.95 5.12 2.61
N TRP A 61 10.45 6.35 2.73
CA TRP A 61 11.23 7.59 2.64
C TRP A 61 11.64 8.16 4.01
N ILE A 62 10.80 7.99 5.03
CA ILE A 62 11.21 8.10 6.45
C ILE A 62 12.08 6.89 6.77
#